data_AF-A0A0B1S737-F1
#
_entry.id   AF-A0A0B1S737-F1
#
_cell.length_a   1.000
_cell.length_b   1.000
_cell.length_c   1.000
_cell.angle_alpha   90.00
_cell.angle_beta   90.00
_cell.angle_gamma   90.00
#
_symmetry.space_group_name_H-M   'P 1'
#
loop_
_entity.id
_entity.type
_entity.pdbx_description
1 polymer ?
#
loop_
_entity_poly.entity_id
_entity_poly.type
_entity_poly.pdbx_seq_one_letter_code
_entity_poly.pdbx_strand_id
1 'polypeptide(L)'
;MEASPKIVMMACFYLAMKVEEFYVTIDEFVSNLRSGSPEQNTTRILGLEPEIMRALRYQITIHCPFRPFEGHLVEMKTRMLLLNFNVETIREPADQFFRKALLSDVMLMYPPSQIALAALKYGLDALSEYICSIYFFAFAIFPLLIQF
;
A
#
# COMPACT_ATOMS: atom_id res chain seq x y z
N MET A 1 -28.57 6.92 -7.34
CA MET A 1 -27.21 6.35 -7.25
C MET A 1 -27.07 5.77 -5.85
N GLU A 2 -27.52 4.53 -5.64
CA GLU A 2 -27.98 4.04 -4.33
C GLU A 2 -27.34 2.69 -3.94
N ALA A 3 -26.00 2.63 -3.93
CA ALA A 3 -25.30 1.51 -3.30
C ALA A 3 -24.77 1.95 -1.94
N SER A 4 -25.03 1.17 -0.89
CA SER A 4 -24.45 1.41 0.43
C SER A 4 -22.92 1.33 0.36
N PRO A 5 -22.16 2.30 0.92
CA PRO A 5 -20.70 2.27 0.91
C PRO A 5 -20.12 0.97 1.47
N LYS A 6 -20.82 0.33 2.43
CA LYS A 6 -20.43 -0.96 2.99
C LYS A 6 -20.37 -2.06 1.92
N ILE A 7 -21.34 -2.09 1.01
CA ILE A 7 -21.43 -3.11 -0.04
C ILE A 7 -20.39 -2.85 -1.13
N VAL A 8 -20.21 -1.57 -1.50
CA VAL A 8 -19.16 -1.17 -2.45
C VAL A 8 -17.77 -1.56 -1.91
N MET A 9 -17.50 -1.32 -0.63
CA MET A 9 -16.24 -1.72 0.01
C MET A 9 -16.01 -3.23 -0.06
N MET A 10 -17.04 -4.04 0.23
CA MET A 10 -16.93 -5.51 0.14
C MET A 10 -16.68 -5.98 -1.29
N ALA A 11 -17.33 -5.36 -2.27
CA ALA A 11 -17.11 -5.67 -3.69
C ALA A 11 -15.70 -5.26 -4.16
N CYS A 12 -15.20 -4.09 -3.75
CA CYS A 12 -13.82 -3.68 -4.01
C CYS A 12 -12.80 -4.66 -3.41
N PHE A 13 -13.04 -5.13 -2.18
CA PHE A 13 -12.15 -6.07 -1.52
C PHE A 13 -12.13 -7.43 -2.22
N TYR A 14 -13.32 -7.97 -2.56
CA TYR A 14 -13.42 -9.23 -3.28
C TYR A 14 -12.79 -9.15 -4.69
N LEU A 15 -12.98 -8.03 -5.39
CA LEU A 15 -12.31 -7.77 -6.66
C LEU A 15 -10.79 -7.70 -6.49
N ALA A 16 -10.28 -7.00 -5.47
CA ALA A 16 -8.84 -6.91 -5.21
C ALA A 16 -8.22 -8.28 -4.93
N MET A 17 -8.90 -9.17 -4.19
CA MET A 17 -8.45 -10.54 -3.96
C MET A 17 -8.29 -11.32 -5.28
N LYS A 18 -9.23 -11.17 -6.22
CA LYS A 18 -9.12 -11.78 -7.56
C LYS A 18 -7.94 -11.23 -8.35
N VAL A 19 -7.69 -9.93 -8.27
CA VAL A 19 -6.60 -9.26 -9.00
C VAL A 19 -5.22 -9.69 -8.48
N GLU A 20 -5.07 -9.83 -7.17
CA GLU A 20 -3.82 -10.27 -6.51
C GLU A 20 -3.66 -11.80 -6.49
N GLU A 21 -4.47 -12.54 -7.27
CA GLU A 21 -4.44 -14.01 -7.37
C GLU A 21 -4.64 -14.72 -6.02
N PHE A 22 -5.35 -14.09 -5.09
CA PHE A 22 -5.73 -14.67 -3.81
C PHE A 22 -7.09 -15.38 -3.94
N TYR A 23 -7.04 -16.67 -4.30
CA TYR A 23 -8.22 -17.46 -4.61
C TYR A 23 -9.02 -17.83 -3.36
N VAL A 24 -10.11 -17.09 -3.11
CA VAL A 24 -11.14 -17.43 -2.12
C VAL A 24 -12.49 -17.49 -2.81
N THR A 25 -13.26 -18.54 -2.51
CA THR A 25 -14.61 -18.69 -3.07
C THR A 25 -15.54 -17.60 -2.55
N ILE A 26 -16.56 -17.22 -3.33
CA ILE A 26 -17.51 -16.19 -2.89
C ILE A 26 -18.28 -16.63 -1.64
N ASP A 27 -18.58 -17.92 -1.51
CA ASP A 27 -19.29 -18.47 -0.34
C ASP A 27 -18.44 -18.37 0.93
N GLU A 28 -17.14 -18.64 0.83
CA GLU A 28 -16.18 -18.47 1.93
C GLU A 28 -15.92 -16.99 2.25
N PHE A 29 -15.88 -16.13 1.24
CA PHE A 29 -15.77 -14.70 1.45
C PHE A 29 -16.98 -14.15 2.23
N VAL A 30 -18.18 -14.57 1.84
CA VAL A 30 -19.43 -14.10 2.44
C VAL A 30 -19.70 -14.74 3.80
N SER A 31 -19.26 -15.97 4.05
CA SER A 31 -19.39 -16.62 5.37
C SER A 31 -18.61 -15.88 6.46
N ASN A 32 -17.53 -15.19 6.10
CA ASN A 32 -16.76 -14.34 7.01
C ASN A 32 -17.46 -13.00 7.34
N LEU A 33 -18.55 -12.65 6.64
CA LEU A 33 -19.27 -11.41 6.87
C LEU A 33 -20.26 -11.54 8.03
N ARG A 34 -20.09 -10.72 9.06
CA ARG A 34 -20.95 -10.70 10.26
C ARG A 34 -22.33 -10.07 10.06
N SER A 35 -22.73 -9.73 8.83
CA SER A 35 -23.97 -8.98 8.58
C SER A 35 -24.64 -9.34 7.26
N GLY A 36 -25.96 -9.54 7.31
CA GLY A 36 -26.80 -9.79 6.14
C GLY A 36 -26.97 -11.27 5.83
N SER A 37 -27.90 -11.58 4.93
CA SER A 37 -28.04 -12.93 4.38
C SER A 37 -26.89 -13.20 3.39
N PRO A 38 -26.21 -14.36 3.46
CA PRO A 38 -25.14 -14.71 2.54
C PRO A 38 -25.56 -14.60 1.07
N GLU A 39 -26.72 -15.13 0.73
CA GLU A 39 -27.22 -15.15 -0.66
C GLU A 39 -27.39 -13.73 -1.23
N GLN A 40 -27.97 -12.82 -0.44
CA GLN A 40 -28.17 -11.44 -0.85
C GLN A 40 -26.85 -10.69 -1.01
N ASN A 41 -25.89 -10.94 -0.12
CA ASN A 41 -24.56 -10.34 -0.19
C ASN A 41 -23.81 -10.82 -1.45
N THR A 42 -23.86 -12.13 -1.75
CA THR A 42 -23.29 -12.72 -2.96
C THR A 42 -23.80 -12.05 -4.22
N THR A 43 -25.13 -11.95 -4.39
CA THR A 43 -25.72 -11.32 -5.58
C THR A 43 -25.30 -9.84 -5.72
N ARG A 44 -25.23 -9.11 -4.60
CA ARG A 44 -24.85 -7.69 -4.62
C ARG A 44 -23.38 -7.47 -4.92
N ILE A 45 -22.49 -8.26 -4.31
CA ILE A 45 -21.04 -8.19 -4.53
C ILE A 45 -20.74 -8.48 -6.01
N LEU A 46 -21.26 -9.60 -6.53
CA LEU A 46 -21.04 -10.00 -7.92
C LEU A 46 -21.69 -9.03 -8.92
N GLY A 47 -22.83 -8.43 -8.59
CA GLY A 47 -23.46 -7.41 -9.42
C GLY A 47 -22.64 -6.12 -9.54
N LEU A 48 -21.91 -5.74 -8.48
CA LEU A 48 -21.10 -4.52 -8.45
C LEU A 48 -19.71 -4.68 -9.09
N GLU A 49 -19.15 -5.90 -9.17
CA GLU A 49 -17.84 -6.14 -9.78
C GLU A 49 -17.66 -5.47 -11.16
N PRO A 50 -18.52 -5.72 -12.17
CA PRO A 50 -18.36 -5.10 -13.48
C PRO A 50 -18.56 -3.58 -13.46
N GLU A 51 -19.35 -3.05 -12.52
CA GLU A 51 -19.54 -1.60 -12.36
C GLU A 51 -18.27 -0.95 -11.81
N ILE A 52 -17.64 -1.56 -10.81
CA ILE A 52 -16.38 -1.09 -10.23
C ILE A 52 -15.26 -1.13 -11.27
N MET A 53 -15.15 -2.23 -12.04
CA MET A 53 -14.16 -2.33 -13.12
C MET A 53 -14.34 -1.23 -14.16
N ARG A 54 -15.59 -0.93 -14.54
CA ARG A 54 -15.91 0.16 -15.47
C ARG A 54 -15.56 1.52 -14.88
N ALA A 55 -15.84 1.75 -13.60
CA ALA A 55 -15.52 3.00 -12.90
C ALA A 55 -14.00 3.24 -12.81
N LEU A 56 -13.22 2.18 -12.60
CA LEU A 56 -11.75 2.21 -12.62
C LEU A 56 -11.15 2.24 -14.03
N ARG A 57 -11.98 2.32 -15.09
CA ARG A 57 -11.54 2.27 -16.49
C ARG A 57 -10.70 1.04 -16.81
N TYR A 58 -11.00 -0.08 -16.16
CA TYR A 58 -10.25 -1.35 -16.26
C TYR A 58 -8.78 -1.25 -15.81
N GLN A 59 -8.38 -0.17 -15.14
CA GLN A 59 -7.08 -0.07 -14.47
C GLN A 59 -7.16 -0.72 -13.09
N ILE A 60 -6.99 -2.04 -13.06
CA ILE A 60 -7.11 -2.86 -11.84
C ILE A 60 -5.77 -3.13 -11.16
N THR A 61 -4.64 -2.88 -11.84
CA THR A 61 -3.30 -3.03 -11.25
C THR A 61 -2.98 -1.84 -10.36
N ILE A 62 -2.78 -2.07 -9.06
CA ILE A 62 -2.42 -1.06 -8.07
C ILE A 62 -1.00 -1.34 -7.58
N HIS A 63 -0.13 -0.34 -7.67
CA HIS A 63 1.24 -0.46 -7.17
C HIS A 63 1.33 0.07 -5.73
N CYS A 64 1.50 -0.84 -4.77
CA CYS A 64 1.60 -0.51 -3.35
C CYS A 64 3.04 -0.13 -2.93
N PRO A 65 3.22 0.77 -1.94
CA PRO A 65 4.54 1.25 -1.51
C PRO A 65 5.31 0.23 -0.63
N PHE A 66 4.70 -0.89 -0.25
CA PHE A 66 5.34 -1.91 0.58
C PHE A 66 6.53 -2.58 -0.12
N ARG A 67 6.40 -2.88 -1.41
CA ARG A 67 7.48 -3.49 -2.21
C ARG A 67 8.69 -2.58 -2.41
N PRO A 68 8.55 -1.30 -2.83
CA PRO A 68 9.70 -0.39 -2.90
C PRO A 68 10.31 -0.10 -1.53
N PHE A 69 9.51 -0.11 -0.45
CA PHE A 69 10.04 0.02 0.92
C PHE A 69 11.01 -1.11 1.28
N GLU A 70 10.66 -2.37 1.00
CA GLU A 70 11.60 -3.49 1.19
C GLU A 70 12.87 -3.31 0.35
N GLY A 71 12.73 -2.85 -0.90
CA GLY A 71 13.87 -2.54 -1.77
C GLY A 71 14.82 -1.53 -1.13
N HIS A 72 14.28 -0.44 -0.59
CA HIS A 72 15.07 0.58 0.10
C HIS A 72 15.75 0.05 1.37
N LEU A 73 15.08 -0.80 2.15
CA LEU A 73 15.69 -1.43 3.34
C LEU A 73 16.86 -2.36 2.96
N VAL A 74 16.71 -3.16 1.89
CA VAL A 74 17.79 -4.04 1.41
C VAL A 74 18.97 -3.24 0.89
N GLU A 75 18.73 -2.16 0.15
CA GLU A 75 19.77 -1.26 -0.31
C GLU A 75 20.51 -0.60 0.87
N MET A 76 19.76 -0.12 1.87
CA MET A 76 20.32 0.46 3.08
C MET A 76 21.20 -0.55 3.82
N LYS A 77 20.75 -1.80 4.01
CA LYS A 77 21.57 -2.87 4.61
C LYS A 77 22.86 -3.11 3.84
N THR A 78 22.80 -3.14 2.51
CA THR A 78 23.96 -3.47 1.66
C THR A 78 25.01 -2.36 1.66
N ARG A 79 24.57 -1.10 1.68
CA ARG A 79 25.46 0.06 1.58
C ARG A 79 25.86 0.63 2.95
N MET A 80 25.15 0.31 4.04
CA MET A 80 25.44 0.73 5.42
C MET A 80 26.00 -0.39 6.30
N LEU A 81 26.60 -1.44 5.71
CA LEU A 81 27.16 -2.59 6.44
C LEU A 81 28.12 -2.20 7.58
N LEU A 82 28.76 -1.03 7.48
CA LEU A 82 29.75 -0.53 8.44
C LEU A 82 29.16 0.19 9.66
N LEU A 83 27.85 0.51 9.65
CA LEU A 83 27.24 1.36 10.67
C LEU A 83 26.71 0.60 11.90
N ASN A 84 26.79 -0.74 11.94
CA ASN A 84 26.19 -1.59 13.00
C ASN A 84 24.71 -1.24 13.32
N PHE A 85 24.05 -0.53 12.41
CA PHE A 85 22.71 -0.04 12.60
C PHE A 85 21.71 -1.14 12.27
N ASN A 86 20.76 -1.37 13.17
CA ASN A 86 19.71 -2.34 12.94
C ASN A 86 18.57 -1.73 12.12
N VAL A 87 18.65 -1.87 10.80
CA VAL A 87 17.65 -1.39 9.83
C VAL A 87 16.23 -1.89 10.10
N GLU A 88 16.07 -3.02 10.81
CA GLU A 88 14.75 -3.55 11.16
C GLU A 88 13.98 -2.64 12.13
N THR A 89 14.69 -1.82 12.93
CA THR A 89 14.07 -0.87 13.87
C THR A 89 13.23 0.20 13.17
N ILE A 90 13.48 0.46 11.87
CA ILE A 90 12.71 1.42 11.07
C ILE A 90 11.32 0.89 10.69
N ARG A 91 11.11 -0.42 10.71
CA ARG A 91 9.85 -1.02 10.24
C ARG A 91 8.64 -0.55 11.05
N GLU A 92 8.77 -0.50 12.37
CA GLU A 92 7.67 -0.11 13.25
C GLU A 92 7.20 1.34 13.02
N PRO A 93 8.08 2.37 13.05
CA PRO A 93 7.64 3.73 12.74
C PRO A 93 7.22 3.90 11.27
N ALA A 94 7.81 3.16 10.33
CA ALA A 94 7.36 3.17 8.93
C ALA A 94 5.95 2.58 8.76
N ASP A 95 5.60 1.50 9.47
CA ASP A 95 4.24 0.94 9.46
C ASP A 95 3.21 1.95 9.97
N GLN A 96 3.55 2.70 11.02
CA GLN A 96 2.71 3.80 11.51
C GLN A 96 2.50 4.89 10.46
N PHE A 97 3.54 5.20 9.67
CA PHE A 97 3.42 6.13 8.54
C PHE A 97 2.49 5.57 7.45
N PHE A 98 2.66 4.30 7.06
CA PHE A 98 1.82 3.68 6.03
C PHE A 98 0.34 3.64 6.43
N ARG A 99 0.03 3.35 7.70
CA ARG A 99 -1.36 3.40 8.21
C ARG A 99 -1.98 4.78 8.05
N LYS A 100 -1.23 5.85 8.33
CA LYS A 100 -1.69 7.23 8.13
C LYS A 100 -1.83 7.55 6.65
N ALA A 101 -0.90 7.10 5.82
CA ALA A 101 -0.91 7.31 4.39
C ALA A 101 -2.12 6.66 3.70
N LEU A 102 -2.52 5.45 4.12
CA LEU A 102 -3.70 4.73 3.61
C LEU A 102 -5.03 5.43 3.90
N LEU A 103 -5.10 6.23 4.95
CA LEU A 103 -6.29 7.02 5.32
C LEU A 103 -6.31 8.41 4.67
N SER A 104 -5.33 8.70 3.82
CA SER A 104 -5.15 10.00 3.16
C SER A 104 -5.08 9.83 1.63
N ASP A 105 -5.10 10.95 0.92
CA ASP A 105 -5.04 10.98 -0.54
C ASP A 105 -3.62 10.77 -1.10
N VAL A 106 -2.63 10.50 -0.24
CA VAL A 106 -1.21 10.36 -0.63
C VAL A 106 -1.01 9.26 -1.68
N MET A 107 -1.73 8.14 -1.55
CA MET A 107 -1.65 7.01 -2.50
C MET A 107 -2.16 7.35 -3.90
N LEU A 108 -2.94 8.43 -4.05
CA LEU A 108 -3.45 8.93 -5.33
C LEU A 108 -2.58 10.04 -5.91
N MET A 109 -1.81 10.74 -5.08
CA MET A 109 -1.02 11.92 -5.48
C MET A 109 0.44 11.60 -5.82
N TYR A 110 1.04 10.60 -5.18
CA TYR A 110 2.48 10.33 -5.30
C TYR A 110 2.76 8.89 -5.76
N PRO A 111 3.86 8.66 -6.50
CA PRO A 111 4.26 7.31 -6.87
C PRO A 111 4.70 6.50 -5.64
N PRO A 112 4.51 5.17 -5.65
CA PRO A 112 4.74 4.32 -4.48
C PRO A 112 6.19 4.36 -3.96
N SER A 113 7.18 4.54 -4.84
CA SER A 113 8.59 4.68 -4.42
C SER A 113 8.83 5.96 -3.60
N GLN A 114 8.18 7.08 -3.94
CA GLN A 114 8.31 8.32 -3.15
C GLN A 114 7.63 8.19 -1.79
N ILE A 115 6.48 7.52 -1.74
CA ILE A 115 5.77 7.24 -0.49
C ILE A 115 6.61 6.32 0.41
N ALA A 116 7.24 5.30 -0.17
CA ALA A 116 8.16 4.40 0.55
C ALA A 116 9.39 5.14 1.10
N LEU A 117 9.98 6.05 0.32
CA LEU A 117 11.09 6.88 0.75
C LEU A 117 10.69 7.84 1.89
N ALA A 118 9.49 8.42 1.81
CA ALA A 118 8.95 9.25 2.87
C ALA A 118 8.74 8.45 4.17
N ALA A 119 8.26 7.21 4.07
CA ALA A 119 8.12 6.30 5.21
C ALA A 119 9.48 5.96 5.84
N LEU A 120 10.50 5.72 5.01
CA LEU A 120 11.87 5.49 5.47
C LEU A 120 12.42 6.73 6.22
N LYS A 121 12.25 7.93 5.63
CA LYS A 121 12.64 9.19 6.26
C LYS A 121 11.97 9.36 7.62
N TYR A 122 10.66 9.14 7.68
CA TYR A 122 9.87 9.27 8.89
C TYR A 122 10.38 8.32 9.99
N GLY A 123 10.69 7.07 9.65
CA GLY A 123 11.23 6.11 10.60
C GLY A 123 12.64 6.45 11.10
N LEU A 124 13.49 7.00 10.23
CA LEU A 124 14.82 7.48 10.62
C LEU A 124 14.76 8.70 11.55
N ASP A 125 13.88 9.66 11.23
CA ASP A 125 13.66 10.84 12.05
C ASP A 125 13.14 10.45 13.45
N ALA A 126 12.25 9.44 13.53
CA ALA A 126 11.73 8.93 14.79
C ALA A 126 12.80 8.27 15.68
N LEU A 127 13.83 7.66 15.07
CA LEU A 127 14.95 7.04 15.79
C LEU A 127 16.03 8.05 16.20
N SER A 128 15.87 9.35 15.88
CA SER A 128 16.88 10.40 16.11
C SER A 128 18.24 10.09 15.47
N GLU A 129 18.27 9.23 14.45
CA GLU A 129 19.48 8.87 13.75
C GLU A 129 19.74 9.82 12.58
N TYR A 130 20.55 10.86 12.83
CA TYR A 130 20.99 11.83 11.82
C TYR A 130 21.89 11.24 10.73
N ILE A 131 22.23 9.94 10.82
CA ILE A 131 23.18 9.23 9.94
C ILE A 131 22.74 9.25 8.47
N CYS A 132 21.45 9.52 8.19
CA CYS A 132 20.85 9.40 6.86
C CYS A 132 20.81 10.69 6.02
N SER A 133 21.37 11.81 6.47
CA SER A 133 21.43 13.04 5.65
C SER A 133 22.20 12.82 4.33
N ILE A 134 23.20 11.93 4.33
CA ILE A 134 23.99 11.56 3.14
C ILE A 134 23.22 10.66 2.17
N TYR A 135 22.39 9.73 2.65
CA TYR A 135 21.55 8.90 1.77
C TYR A 135 20.41 9.69 1.16
N PHE A 136 19.80 10.61 1.91
CA PHE A 136 18.78 11.50 1.38
C PHE A 136 19.36 12.41 0.29
N PHE A 137 20.54 12.99 0.49
CA PHE A 137 21.21 13.79 -0.54
C PHE A 137 21.65 12.97 -1.76
N ALA A 138 22.21 11.77 -1.55
CA ALA A 138 22.74 10.94 -2.63
C ALA A 138 21.65 10.21 -3.45
N PHE A 139 20.53 9.81 -2.84
CA PHE A 139 19.50 8.99 -3.49
C PHE A 139 18.14 9.68 -3.66
N ALA A 140 17.79 10.72 -2.88
CA ALA A 140 16.56 11.46 -3.10
C ALA A 140 16.74 12.60 -4.11
N ILE A 141 17.93 13.22 -4.21
CA ILE A 141 18.15 14.37 -5.11
C ILE A 141 18.74 13.93 -6.46
N PHE A 142 19.65 12.96 -6.49
CA PHE A 142 20.37 12.60 -7.71
C PHE A 142 19.49 11.90 -8.78
N PRO A 143 18.59 10.96 -8.44
CA PRO A 143 17.68 10.37 -9.43
C PRO A 143 16.54 11.31 -9.85
N LEU A 144 16.12 12.23 -8.98
CA LEU A 144 15.10 13.25 -9.28
C LEU A 144 15.63 14.34 -10.23
N LEU A 145 16.95 14.56 -10.31
CA LEU A 145 17.60 15.45 -11.27
C LEU A 145 17.85 14.83 -12.64
N ILE A 146 17.75 13.50 -12.79
CA ILE A 146 18.00 12.79 -14.07
C ILE A 146 16.69 12.50 -14.83
N GLN A 147 15.53 12.86 -14.27
CA GLN A 147 14.23 12.80 -14.96
C GLN A 147 13.79 14.14 -15.60
N PHE A 148 14.73 15.07 -15.83
CA PHE A 148 14.55 16.25 -16.70
C PHE A 148 15.64 16.32 -17.75
#